data_AF-A0AAN6XSC2-F1
#
_entry.id   AF-A0AAN6XSC2-F1
#
_cell.length_a   1.000
_cell.length_b   1.000
_cell.length_c   1.000
_cell.angle_alpha   90.00
_cell.angle_beta   90.00
_cell.angle_gamma   90.00
#
_symmetry.space_group_name_H-M   'P 1'
#
loop_
_entity.id
_entity.type
_entity.pdbx_description
1 polymer ?
#
loop_
_entity_poly.entity_id
_entity_poly.type
_entity_poly.pdbx_seq_one_letter_code
_entity_poly.pdbx_strand_id
1 'polypeptide(L)'
;MANATANNYEDVKFNKPSDWDKWRVAFEKKAEYAGILDYVQPSRRKRKTWPTDPDVPLFDNFQKKQARGRTTGNNNNGDPPEMSGARGSGPSKSANRNTTRRGAATRTQTAGRSRIEQSDHDPDDDHDNTPPERDEDNEDEEEEEEEEEDPAATNTINKTTQFSDLTANGQTDWKIAFELYKVNMSIYNAKVTARTTFSNWVLKSIGPNYQHVTEGHDLPGIYLALREQWLPFRRKINRDLRSEYSSHLDHIKSHERNLSDWTIRWQKLVSDGIKQQIPQISTPSSWYDDLTDALKEIRDGKTWALGELATLEEEILEGIYSHNQVAARMQ
;
A
#
# COMPACT_ATOMS: atom_id res chain seq x y z
N MET A 1 -24.87 10.37 -13.20
CA MET A 1 -24.10 10.61 -14.44
C MET A 1 -22.63 10.61 -14.09
N ALA A 2 -21.91 9.51 -14.36
CA ALA A 2 -20.47 9.42 -14.15
C ALA A 2 -19.89 8.47 -15.21
N ASN A 3 -19.59 9.00 -16.40
CA ASN A 3 -18.90 8.28 -17.46
C ASN A 3 -18.23 9.29 -18.39
N ALA A 4 -17.06 9.79 -17.98
CA ALA A 4 -16.14 10.55 -18.85
C ALA A 4 -14.78 10.72 -18.14
N THR A 5 -14.00 9.65 -18.03
CA THR A 5 -12.53 9.67 -17.77
C THR A 5 -11.89 8.27 -17.77
N ALA A 6 -12.66 7.22 -18.06
CA ALA A 6 -12.09 5.93 -18.42
C ALA A 6 -11.47 6.05 -19.83
N ASN A 7 -10.13 6.20 -19.92
CA ASN A 7 -9.27 5.62 -20.96
C ASN A 7 -7.89 6.29 -21.12
N ASN A 8 -7.56 7.39 -20.42
CA ASN A 8 -6.32 8.13 -20.74
C ASN A 8 -5.00 7.51 -20.18
N TYR A 9 -5.03 6.27 -19.67
CA TYR A 9 -3.86 5.61 -19.08
C TYR A 9 -3.46 4.29 -19.78
N GLU A 10 -4.13 3.93 -20.88
CA GLU A 10 -3.80 2.75 -21.69
C GLU A 10 -2.36 2.82 -22.24
N ASP A 11 -1.95 4.02 -22.68
CA ASP A 11 -0.70 4.24 -23.40
C ASP A 11 0.49 4.64 -22.51
N VAL A 12 0.28 4.76 -21.19
CA VAL A 12 1.37 5.14 -20.28
C VAL A 12 2.37 4.00 -20.18
N LYS A 13 3.64 4.30 -20.51
CA LYS A 13 4.75 3.36 -20.45
C LYS A 13 5.81 3.80 -19.44
N PHE A 14 6.49 2.83 -18.85
CA PHE A 14 7.72 3.02 -18.08
C PHE A 14 8.90 2.54 -18.92
N ASN A 15 9.55 3.45 -19.65
CA ASN A 15 10.67 3.13 -20.53
C ASN A 15 12.02 3.63 -19.99
N LYS A 16 11.98 4.48 -18.97
CA LYS A 16 13.15 5.08 -18.31
C LYS A 16 12.75 5.60 -16.93
N PRO A 17 13.71 5.87 -16.03
CA PRO A 17 13.39 6.25 -14.65
C PRO A 17 12.59 7.55 -14.57
N SER A 18 12.80 8.51 -15.49
CA SER A 18 12.04 9.76 -15.54
C SER A 18 10.53 9.58 -15.78
N ASP A 19 10.10 8.42 -16.28
CA ASP A 19 8.69 8.14 -16.54
C ASP A 19 7.94 7.72 -15.26
N TRP A 20 8.66 7.48 -14.17
CA TRP A 20 8.13 6.98 -12.90
C TRP A 20 6.90 7.74 -12.42
N ASP A 21 6.95 9.08 -12.34
CA ASP A 21 5.85 9.82 -11.74
C ASP A 21 4.55 9.71 -12.57
N LYS A 22 4.66 9.68 -13.90
CA LYS A 22 3.52 9.47 -14.79
C LYS A 22 2.98 8.05 -14.65
N TRP A 23 3.87 7.07 -14.67
CA TRP A 23 3.51 5.66 -14.55
C TRP A 23 2.89 5.34 -13.18
N ARG A 24 3.44 5.88 -12.10
CA ARG A 24 2.94 5.75 -10.73
C ARG A 24 1.50 6.24 -10.61
N VAL A 25 1.21 7.41 -11.16
CA VAL A 25 -0.15 7.98 -11.17
C VAL A 25 -1.10 7.10 -11.97
N ALA A 26 -0.68 6.61 -13.14
CA ALA A 26 -1.47 5.70 -13.97
C ALA A 26 -1.77 4.38 -13.23
N PHE A 27 -0.75 3.81 -12.56
CA PHE A 27 -0.87 2.61 -11.74
C PHE A 27 -1.91 2.79 -10.62
N GLU A 28 -1.78 3.87 -9.84
CA GLU A 28 -2.71 4.17 -8.74
C GLU A 28 -4.13 4.36 -9.27
N LYS A 29 -4.31 5.12 -10.36
CA LYS A 29 -5.63 5.39 -10.93
C LYS A 29 -6.28 4.15 -11.53
N LYS A 30 -5.56 3.33 -12.30
CA LYS A 30 -6.12 2.09 -12.83
C LYS A 30 -6.46 1.10 -11.71
N ALA A 31 -5.64 1.00 -10.66
CA ALA A 31 -5.95 0.16 -9.51
C ALA A 31 -7.17 0.69 -8.71
N GLU A 32 -7.33 2.02 -8.62
CA GLU A 32 -8.50 2.67 -8.02
C GLU A 32 -9.77 2.34 -8.79
N TYR A 33 -9.78 2.51 -10.12
CA TYR A 33 -10.92 2.19 -10.97
C TYR A 33 -11.28 0.71 -10.96
N ALA A 34 -10.29 -0.17 -10.90
CA ALA A 34 -10.50 -1.61 -10.75
C ALA A 34 -10.94 -2.01 -9.31
N GLY A 35 -10.95 -1.07 -8.36
CA GLY A 35 -11.30 -1.31 -6.97
C GLY A 35 -10.33 -2.24 -6.24
N ILE A 36 -9.07 -2.30 -6.68
CA ILE A 36 -8.02 -3.17 -6.14
C ILE A 36 -6.84 -2.41 -5.54
N LEU A 37 -6.90 -1.07 -5.50
CA LEU A 37 -5.80 -0.23 -4.99
C LEU A 37 -5.30 -0.65 -3.60
N ASP A 38 -6.21 -1.02 -2.69
CA ASP A 38 -5.88 -1.46 -1.34
C ASP A 38 -5.09 -2.79 -1.27
N TYR A 39 -5.05 -3.55 -2.36
CA TYR A 39 -4.36 -4.85 -2.45
C TYR A 39 -2.98 -4.70 -3.10
N VAL A 40 -2.83 -3.74 -4.02
CA VAL A 40 -1.63 -3.62 -4.87
C VAL A 40 -0.69 -2.51 -4.45
N GLN A 41 -1.15 -1.45 -3.77
CA GLN A 41 -0.31 -0.28 -3.48
C GLN A 41 0.53 -0.46 -2.20
N PRO A 42 1.87 -0.53 -2.28
CA PRO A 42 2.73 -0.84 -1.13
C PRO A 42 2.67 0.20 -0.01
N SER A 43 2.44 1.47 -0.36
CA SER A 43 2.47 2.60 0.58
C SER A 43 1.20 2.73 1.43
N ARG A 44 0.19 1.87 1.25
CA ARG A 44 -1.03 1.95 2.06
C ARG A 44 -0.82 1.28 3.42
N ARG A 45 -1.10 2.04 4.50
CA ARG A 45 -0.94 1.62 5.90
C ARG A 45 -1.62 0.29 6.27
N LYS A 46 -2.66 -0.13 5.52
CA LYS A 46 -3.38 -1.39 5.71
C LYS A 46 -3.63 -2.03 4.36
N ARG A 47 -2.62 -2.73 3.82
CA ARG A 47 -2.80 -3.55 2.61
C ARG A 47 -3.79 -4.68 2.93
N LYS A 48 -4.80 -4.85 2.08
CA LYS A 48 -5.74 -5.96 2.19
C LYS A 48 -5.12 -7.22 1.55
N THR A 49 -5.35 -8.37 2.16
CA THR A 49 -5.09 -9.66 1.54
C THR A 49 -6.13 -9.90 0.45
N TRP A 50 -5.74 -10.51 -0.67
CA TRP A 50 -6.68 -10.90 -1.71
C TRP A 50 -7.80 -11.78 -1.14
N PRO A 51 -9.05 -11.63 -1.61
CA PRO A 51 -10.12 -12.53 -1.20
C PRO A 51 -9.77 -13.96 -1.61
N THR A 52 -10.13 -14.91 -0.76
CA THR A 52 -10.02 -16.35 -1.01
C THR A 52 -11.29 -16.85 -1.70
N ASP A 53 -11.18 -17.98 -2.39
CA ASP A 53 -12.33 -18.68 -2.96
C ASP A 53 -13.29 -19.04 -1.81
N PRO A 54 -14.57 -18.61 -1.86
CA PRO A 54 -15.51 -18.91 -0.80
C PRO A 54 -15.93 -20.38 -0.80
N ASP A 55 -16.05 -20.98 0.38
CA ASP A 55 -16.48 -22.37 0.51
C ASP A 55 -17.98 -22.54 0.25
N VAL A 56 -18.33 -23.61 -0.47
CA VAL A 56 -19.73 -24.01 -0.66
C VAL A 56 -20.31 -24.47 0.69
N PRO A 57 -21.46 -23.95 1.14
CA PRO A 57 -22.06 -24.37 2.40
C PRO A 57 -22.52 -25.83 2.33
N LEU A 58 -21.88 -26.68 3.12
CA LEU A 58 -22.21 -28.10 3.25
C LEU A 58 -23.47 -28.29 4.09
N PHE A 59 -24.32 -29.25 3.71
CA PHE A 59 -25.56 -29.56 4.45
C PHE A 59 -25.29 -30.01 5.89
N ASP A 60 -24.19 -30.72 6.14
CA ASP A 60 -23.81 -31.20 7.48
C ASP A 60 -23.67 -30.07 8.51
N ASN A 61 -23.28 -28.87 8.08
CA ASN A 61 -23.12 -27.70 8.94
C ASN A 61 -24.46 -27.17 9.49
N PHE A 62 -25.59 -27.63 8.94
CA PHE A 62 -26.95 -27.16 9.28
C PHE A 62 -27.80 -28.24 9.95
N GLN A 63 -27.22 -29.40 10.26
CA GLN A 63 -27.86 -30.40 11.09
C GLN A 63 -27.90 -29.93 12.55
N LYS A 64 -28.90 -29.13 12.93
CA LYS A 64 -29.18 -28.91 14.35
C LYS A 64 -29.50 -30.25 14.99
N LYS A 65 -28.58 -30.78 15.83
CA LYS A 65 -28.86 -31.92 16.70
C LYS A 65 -30.15 -31.62 17.44
N GLN A 66 -31.23 -32.34 17.14
CA GLN A 66 -32.42 -32.25 17.98
C GLN A 66 -31.95 -32.57 19.40
N ALA A 67 -32.18 -31.65 20.33
CA ALA A 67 -31.92 -31.90 21.73
C ALA A 67 -32.68 -33.18 22.07
N ARG A 68 -31.95 -34.29 22.30
CA ARG A 68 -32.54 -35.54 22.77
C ARG A 68 -33.35 -35.17 23.99
N GLY A 69 -34.68 -35.23 23.86
CA GLY A 69 -35.58 -35.09 24.99
C GLY A 69 -35.13 -36.10 26.03
N ARG A 70 -34.55 -35.62 27.13
CA ARG A 70 -34.44 -36.42 28.34
C ARG A 70 -35.87 -36.69 28.75
N THR A 71 -36.35 -37.90 28.48
CA THR A 71 -37.53 -38.47 29.13
C THR A 71 -37.19 -38.58 30.61
N THR A 72 -37.42 -37.50 31.36
CA THR A 72 -37.42 -37.56 32.82
C THR A 72 -38.70 -38.27 33.22
N GLY A 73 -38.55 -39.51 33.67
CA GLY A 73 -39.64 -40.33 34.19
C GLY A 73 -40.38 -39.60 35.29
N ASN A 74 -41.68 -39.51 35.09
CA ASN A 74 -42.68 -39.05 36.03
C ASN A 74 -42.80 -40.08 37.18
N ASN A 75 -42.71 -39.65 38.43
CA ASN A 75 -43.40 -40.30 39.54
C ASN A 75 -43.76 -39.25 40.59
N ASN A 76 -45.05 -38.90 40.57
CA ASN A 76 -45.74 -38.18 41.62
C ASN A 76 -45.88 -39.06 42.87
N ASN A 77 -45.73 -38.46 44.05
CA ASN A 77 -46.72 -38.57 45.13
C ASN A 77 -46.38 -37.61 46.28
N GLY A 78 -47.39 -36.86 46.75
CA GLY A 78 -47.49 -36.41 48.14
C GLY A 78 -47.47 -34.90 48.37
N ASP A 79 -48.67 -34.31 48.38
CA ASP A 79 -49.00 -32.90 48.68
C ASP A 79 -49.11 -32.65 50.23
N PRO A 80 -49.48 -31.47 50.77
CA PRO A 80 -48.76 -30.66 51.78
C PRO A 80 -49.61 -30.49 53.09
N PRO A 81 -49.66 -29.36 53.88
CA PRO A 81 -48.84 -28.13 54.04
C PRO A 81 -48.56 -27.72 55.52
N GLU A 82 -47.72 -26.68 55.77
CA GLU A 82 -48.07 -25.53 56.63
C GLU A 82 -46.93 -24.50 56.85
N MET A 83 -47.31 -23.23 56.63
CA MET A 83 -47.09 -22.02 57.45
C MET A 83 -45.70 -21.41 57.72
N SER A 84 -45.64 -20.13 57.29
CA SER A 84 -45.17 -18.93 58.01
C SER A 84 -43.69 -18.55 58.06
N GLY A 85 -43.40 -17.28 57.73
CA GLY A 85 -42.42 -16.47 58.45
C GLY A 85 -41.50 -15.53 57.66
N ALA A 86 -42.00 -14.31 57.43
CA ALA A 86 -41.32 -13.02 57.67
C ALA A 86 -39.92 -12.67 57.08
N ARG A 87 -39.94 -11.61 56.25
CA ARG A 87 -39.17 -10.33 56.32
C ARG A 87 -37.66 -10.36 56.66
N GLY A 88 -36.88 -9.71 55.78
CA GLY A 88 -35.58 -9.12 56.14
C GLY A 88 -34.93 -8.33 55.01
N SER A 89 -34.98 -6.99 55.12
CA SER A 89 -34.37 -5.99 54.24
C SER A 89 -32.83 -5.97 54.29
N GLY A 90 -32.18 -5.46 53.23
CA GLY A 90 -30.85 -4.85 53.35
C GLY A 90 -29.98 -4.83 52.08
N PRO A 91 -29.68 -3.65 51.50
CA PRO A 91 -28.78 -3.49 50.36
C PRO A 91 -27.34 -3.21 50.83
N SER A 92 -26.33 -3.66 50.09
CA SER A 92 -24.93 -3.24 50.29
C SER A 92 -24.33 -2.65 49.02
N LYS A 93 -23.89 -1.40 49.17
CA LYS A 93 -23.02 -0.61 48.31
C LYS A 93 -21.56 -1.02 48.53
N SER A 94 -20.75 -0.99 47.48
CA SER A 94 -19.37 -0.45 47.48
C SER A 94 -18.95 -0.22 46.01
N ALA A 95 -18.77 1.03 45.55
CA ALA A 95 -17.59 1.89 45.70
C ALA A 95 -16.34 1.24 45.07
N ASN A 96 -15.97 1.60 43.83
CA ASN A 96 -15.17 2.78 43.46
C ASN A 96 -13.69 2.66 43.84
N ARG A 97 -12.78 2.60 42.85
CA ARG A 97 -11.65 3.54 42.69
C ARG A 97 -10.77 3.24 41.46
N ASN A 98 -10.65 4.29 40.64
CA ASN A 98 -9.56 4.71 39.76
C ASN A 98 -8.14 4.21 40.10
N THR A 99 -7.27 4.11 39.08
CA THR A 99 -6.11 5.01 38.95
C THR A 99 -5.41 4.93 37.59
N THR A 100 -5.41 6.07 36.91
CA THR A 100 -4.53 6.47 35.80
C THR A 100 -3.07 6.55 36.25
N ARG A 101 -2.11 6.13 35.41
CA ARG A 101 -0.72 6.61 35.52
C ARG A 101 -0.06 6.77 34.15
N ARG A 102 0.12 8.05 33.78
CA ARG A 102 1.06 8.56 32.77
C ARG A 102 2.50 8.35 33.26
N GLY A 103 3.40 8.07 32.33
CA GLY A 103 4.85 8.18 32.54
C GLY A 103 5.55 8.36 31.19
N ALA A 104 5.98 9.60 30.92
CA ALA A 104 6.92 9.94 29.87
C ALA A 104 8.35 9.74 30.39
N ALA A 105 9.27 9.27 29.54
CA ALA A 105 10.70 9.52 29.71
C ALA A 105 11.42 9.39 28.36
N THR A 106 12.13 10.46 28.04
CA THR A 106 13.17 10.65 27.04
C THR A 106 14.36 9.70 27.24
N ARG A 107 14.99 9.26 26.14
CA ARG A 107 16.40 8.85 26.18
C ARG A 107 17.09 9.06 24.82
N THR A 108 18.01 10.01 24.82
CA THR A 108 19.09 10.20 23.86
C THR A 108 20.11 9.05 23.98
N GLN A 109 20.55 8.49 22.86
CA GLN A 109 21.82 7.77 22.80
C GLN A 109 22.57 8.05 21.49
N THR A 110 23.80 8.47 21.73
CA THR A 110 24.98 8.64 20.90
C THR A 110 25.45 7.31 20.30
N ALA A 111 25.80 7.29 19.02
CA ALA A 111 26.71 6.31 18.40
C ALA A 111 27.27 7.03 17.15
N GLY A 112 28.57 7.09 16.88
CA GLY A 112 29.56 6.03 17.03
C GLY A 112 30.14 5.82 15.64
N ARG A 113 31.03 6.74 15.24
CA ARG A 113 31.75 6.78 13.96
C ARG A 113 32.74 5.61 13.93
N SER A 114 32.51 4.63 13.07
CA SER A 114 33.51 3.61 12.73
C SER A 114 33.87 3.66 11.25
N ARG A 115 35.18 3.80 11.08
CA ARG A 115 36.03 3.79 9.90
C ARG A 115 36.09 2.35 9.39
N ILE A 116 35.80 2.13 8.11
CA ILE A 116 36.10 0.87 7.43
C ILE A 116 37.08 1.20 6.31
N GLU A 117 38.16 0.44 6.34
CA GLU A 117 39.33 0.52 5.50
C GLU A 117 39.02 0.04 4.08
N GLN A 118 39.71 0.66 3.14
CA GLN A 118 39.86 0.24 1.76
C GLN A 118 40.75 -1.00 1.72
N SER A 119 40.34 -2.01 0.95
CA SER A 119 41.27 -2.99 0.41
C SER A 119 40.82 -3.33 -1.00
N ASP A 120 41.64 -2.87 -1.94
CA ASP A 120 41.65 -3.21 -3.35
C ASP A 120 41.92 -4.71 -3.54
N HIS A 121 41.10 -5.41 -4.31
CA HIS A 121 41.51 -6.63 -5.03
C HIS A 121 40.54 -6.91 -6.19
N ASP A 122 41.11 -6.90 -7.39
CA ASP A 122 40.60 -7.32 -8.70
C ASP A 122 41.78 -8.08 -9.35
N PRO A 123 41.60 -8.87 -10.42
CA PRO A 123 40.56 -9.85 -10.74
C PRO A 123 41.23 -11.18 -11.17
N ASP A 124 40.52 -12.01 -11.94
CA ASP A 124 40.98 -13.22 -12.67
C ASP A 124 40.76 -14.55 -11.93
N ASP A 125 39.67 -15.25 -12.28
CA ASP A 125 39.83 -16.62 -12.78
C ASP A 125 38.60 -17.03 -13.61
N ASP A 126 38.88 -17.32 -14.87
CA ASP A 126 38.04 -18.05 -15.80
C ASP A 126 37.70 -19.42 -15.21
N HIS A 127 36.49 -19.93 -15.44
CA HIS A 127 36.28 -21.33 -15.87
C HIS A 127 34.81 -21.56 -16.26
N ASP A 128 34.63 -21.55 -17.57
CA ASP A 128 33.79 -22.42 -18.37
C ASP A 128 33.31 -23.71 -17.68
N ASN A 129 32.00 -24.00 -17.76
CA ASN A 129 31.48 -25.35 -17.94
C ASN A 129 29.95 -25.33 -18.18
N THR A 130 29.58 -25.49 -19.45
CA THR A 130 28.26 -25.95 -19.92
C THR A 130 28.29 -27.48 -20.05
N PRO A 131 27.17 -28.19 -19.87
CA PRO A 131 27.11 -29.55 -19.32
C PRO A 131 27.07 -30.66 -20.39
N PRO A 132 27.23 -31.94 -20.01
CA PRO A 132 26.87 -33.03 -20.90
C PRO A 132 25.45 -33.52 -20.65
N GLU A 133 24.76 -33.69 -21.78
CA GLU A 133 23.61 -34.56 -22.03
C GLU A 133 23.86 -35.98 -21.52
N ARG A 134 22.80 -36.63 -21.02
CA ARG A 134 22.59 -38.07 -21.13
C ARG A 134 21.12 -38.36 -21.34
N ASP A 135 20.83 -38.80 -22.56
CA ASP A 135 19.77 -39.74 -22.87
C ASP A 135 19.98 -41.03 -22.08
N GLU A 136 18.91 -41.65 -21.58
CA GLU A 136 18.80 -43.11 -21.50
C GLU A 136 17.33 -43.49 -21.27
N ASP A 137 16.85 -44.30 -22.20
CA ASP A 137 15.58 -45.00 -22.26
C ASP A 137 15.42 -46.02 -21.12
N ASN A 138 14.17 -46.31 -20.74
CA ASN A 138 13.65 -47.63 -20.31
C ASN A 138 12.15 -47.45 -19.96
N GLU A 139 11.23 -47.98 -20.79
CA GLU A 139 10.65 -49.35 -20.69
C GLU A 139 9.89 -49.51 -19.35
N ASP A 140 8.56 -49.30 -19.35
CA ASP A 140 7.52 -50.33 -19.58
C ASP A 140 7.68 -51.55 -18.67
N GLU A 141 7.06 -51.52 -17.48
CA GLU A 141 6.61 -52.73 -16.78
C GLU A 141 5.21 -52.49 -16.21
N GLU A 142 4.24 -53.14 -16.85
CA GLU A 142 2.89 -53.41 -16.36
C GLU A 142 3.01 -54.45 -15.23
N GLU A 143 2.65 -54.10 -14.01
CA GLU A 143 2.40 -55.07 -12.94
C GLU A 143 0.89 -55.08 -12.63
N GLU A 144 0.22 -56.09 -13.20
CA GLU A 144 -1.05 -56.62 -12.73
C GLU A 144 -0.80 -57.37 -11.40
N GLU A 145 -1.32 -56.86 -10.28
CA GLU A 145 -1.43 -57.64 -9.05
C GLU A 145 -2.89 -57.65 -8.55
N GLU A 146 -3.53 -58.76 -8.91
CA GLU A 146 -4.34 -59.67 -8.09
C GLU A 146 -5.31 -59.09 -7.05
N GLU A 147 -6.60 -59.35 -7.34
CA GLU A 147 -7.74 -59.31 -6.44
C GLU A 147 -7.57 -60.30 -5.27
N GLU A 148 -7.40 -59.81 -4.04
CA GLU A 148 -7.82 -60.54 -2.83
C GLU A 148 -9.05 -59.86 -2.21
N GLU A 149 -10.21 -60.50 -2.43
CA GLU A 149 -11.46 -60.24 -1.71
C GLU A 149 -11.33 -60.70 -0.25
N ASP A 150 -11.38 -59.76 0.69
CA ASP A 150 -11.58 -60.05 2.12
C ASP A 150 -12.98 -59.53 2.55
N PRO A 151 -13.99 -60.40 2.76
CA PRO A 151 -15.37 -59.98 3.00
C PRO A 151 -15.70 -59.97 4.50
N ALA A 152 -15.40 -58.86 5.19
CA ALA A 152 -15.95 -58.64 6.53
C ALA A 152 -16.09 -57.15 6.90
N ALA A 153 -17.31 -56.63 6.73
CA ALA A 153 -17.97 -55.58 7.51
C ALA A 153 -17.08 -54.49 8.16
N THR A 154 -17.20 -53.24 7.73
CA THR A 154 -18.34 -52.42 8.14
C THR A 154 -18.60 -51.34 7.10
N ASN A 155 -19.75 -51.48 6.44
CA ASN A 155 -20.36 -50.45 5.63
C ASN A 155 -20.80 -49.32 6.56
N THR A 156 -19.86 -48.46 6.94
CA THR A 156 -20.14 -47.14 7.51
C THR A 156 -20.64 -46.32 6.33
N ILE A 157 -21.93 -46.46 6.01
CA ILE A 157 -22.60 -45.60 5.05
C ILE A 157 -22.48 -44.19 5.63
N ASN A 158 -21.49 -43.45 5.16
CA ASN A 158 -21.45 -42.00 5.25
C ASN A 158 -22.70 -41.54 4.52
N LYS A 159 -23.83 -41.46 5.22
CA LYS A 159 -25.06 -40.88 4.68
C LYS A 159 -24.71 -39.45 4.30
N THR A 160 -24.52 -39.21 3.02
CA THR A 160 -24.41 -37.86 2.48
C THR A 160 -25.72 -37.16 2.80
N THR A 161 -25.68 -36.23 3.75
CA THR A 161 -26.85 -35.45 4.14
C THR A 161 -27.35 -34.66 2.95
N GLN A 162 -28.61 -34.85 2.61
CA GLN A 162 -29.27 -34.07 1.56
C GLN A 162 -30.09 -32.93 2.18
N PHE A 163 -30.46 -31.94 1.36
CA PHE A 163 -31.27 -30.80 1.79
C PHE A 163 -32.59 -31.23 2.48
N SER A 164 -33.19 -32.34 2.01
CA SER A 164 -34.40 -32.94 2.59
C SER A 164 -34.21 -33.46 4.01
N ASP A 165 -32.97 -33.81 4.39
CA ASP A 165 -32.65 -34.37 5.71
C ASP A 165 -32.51 -33.27 6.78
N LEU A 166 -32.51 -32.00 6.38
CA LEU A 166 -32.44 -30.85 7.27
C LEU A 166 -33.81 -30.52 7.87
N THR A 167 -33.80 -30.07 9.13
CA THR A 167 -34.97 -29.44 9.75
C THR A 167 -35.40 -28.18 8.98
N ALA A 168 -36.66 -27.73 9.10
CA ALA A 168 -37.13 -26.50 8.44
C ALA A 168 -36.25 -25.25 8.75
N ASN A 169 -35.74 -25.16 9.98
CA ASN A 169 -34.79 -24.12 10.36
C ASN A 169 -33.43 -24.32 9.67
N GLY A 170 -32.90 -25.55 9.65
CA GLY A 170 -31.64 -25.87 8.96
C GLY A 170 -31.71 -25.62 7.45
N GLN A 171 -32.86 -25.90 6.82
CA GLN A 171 -33.12 -25.56 5.42
C GLN A 171 -33.10 -24.05 5.17
N THR A 172 -33.69 -23.27 6.08
CA THR A 172 -33.70 -21.80 5.99
C THR A 172 -32.30 -21.23 6.20
N ASP A 173 -31.59 -21.70 7.22
CA ASP A 173 -30.22 -21.30 7.54
C ASP A 173 -29.26 -21.64 6.37
N TRP A 174 -29.39 -22.82 5.76
CA TRP A 174 -28.62 -23.21 4.57
C TRP A 174 -28.92 -22.32 3.36
N LYS A 175 -30.20 -22.01 3.09
CA LYS A 175 -30.57 -21.09 1.99
C LYS A 175 -29.93 -19.72 2.16
N ILE A 176 -29.94 -19.17 3.38
CA ILE A 176 -29.29 -17.88 3.68
C ILE A 176 -27.78 -17.97 3.43
N ALA A 177 -27.13 -19.03 3.92
CA ALA A 177 -25.70 -19.24 3.72
C ALA A 177 -25.34 -19.42 2.24
N PHE A 178 -26.18 -20.10 1.47
CA PHE A 178 -25.98 -20.31 0.03
C PHE A 178 -26.14 -19.03 -0.78
N GLU A 179 -27.10 -18.17 -0.43
CA GLU A 179 -27.22 -16.85 -1.05
C GLU A 179 -26.01 -15.95 -0.71
N LEU A 180 -25.51 -16.00 0.53
CA LEU A 180 -24.28 -15.30 0.91
C LEU A 180 -23.06 -15.82 0.14
N TYR A 181 -22.94 -17.15 -0.03
CA TYR A 181 -21.91 -17.77 -0.84
C TYR A 181 -21.92 -17.24 -2.28
N LYS A 182 -23.09 -17.19 -2.95
CA LYS A 182 -23.19 -16.65 -4.32
C LYS A 182 -22.70 -15.21 -4.42
N VAL A 183 -23.08 -14.37 -3.46
CA VAL A 183 -22.63 -12.96 -3.42
C VAL A 183 -21.11 -12.90 -3.26
N ASN A 184 -20.56 -13.66 -2.31
CA ASN A 184 -19.11 -13.71 -2.07
C ASN A 184 -18.35 -14.25 -3.29
N MET A 185 -18.88 -15.26 -3.97
CA MET A 185 -18.30 -15.85 -5.16
C MET A 185 -18.27 -14.86 -6.33
N SER A 186 -19.34 -14.10 -6.51
CA SER A 186 -19.37 -13.00 -7.49
C SER A 186 -18.31 -11.93 -7.20
N ILE A 187 -18.17 -11.52 -5.93
CA ILE A 187 -17.12 -10.56 -5.50
C ILE A 187 -15.73 -11.13 -5.75
N TYR A 188 -15.49 -12.39 -5.38
CA TYR A 188 -14.21 -13.09 -5.60
C TYR A 188 -13.85 -13.09 -7.09
N ASN A 189 -14.75 -13.56 -7.96
CA ASN A 189 -14.54 -13.62 -9.40
C ASN A 189 -14.28 -12.23 -10.02
N ALA A 190 -15.01 -11.21 -9.58
CA ALA A 190 -14.77 -9.84 -10.01
C ALA A 190 -13.36 -9.35 -9.63
N LYS A 191 -12.86 -9.72 -8.44
CA LYS A 191 -11.52 -9.36 -7.97
C LYS A 191 -10.42 -10.13 -8.70
N VAL A 192 -10.60 -11.42 -8.98
CA VAL A 192 -9.67 -12.24 -9.78
C VAL A 192 -9.55 -11.67 -11.20
N THR A 193 -10.68 -11.32 -11.81
CA THR A 193 -10.72 -10.69 -13.15
C THR A 193 -9.99 -9.35 -13.13
N ALA A 194 -10.30 -8.48 -12.17
CA ALA A 194 -9.65 -7.18 -12.02
C ALA A 194 -8.13 -7.31 -11.82
N ARG A 195 -7.69 -8.26 -10.97
CA ARG A 195 -6.27 -8.55 -10.75
C ARG A 195 -5.57 -8.95 -12.04
N THR A 196 -6.15 -9.87 -12.79
CA THR A 196 -5.56 -10.40 -14.03
C THR A 196 -5.44 -9.30 -15.09
N THR A 197 -6.52 -8.56 -15.33
CA THR A 197 -6.53 -7.45 -16.29
C THR A 197 -5.52 -6.37 -15.91
N PHE A 198 -5.47 -6.00 -14.63
CA PHE A 198 -4.52 -5.00 -14.14
C PHE A 198 -3.07 -5.49 -14.25
N SER A 199 -2.80 -6.76 -13.90
CA SER A 199 -1.47 -7.36 -14.02
C SER A 199 -0.98 -7.38 -15.47
N ASN A 200 -1.85 -7.76 -16.40
CA ASN A 200 -1.54 -7.72 -17.82
C ASN A 200 -1.21 -6.31 -18.30
N TRP A 201 -1.95 -5.31 -17.84
CA TRP A 201 -1.64 -3.91 -18.16
C TRP A 201 -0.29 -3.48 -17.55
N VAL A 202 -0.02 -3.79 -16.28
CA VAL A 202 1.25 -3.46 -15.61
C VAL A 202 2.42 -4.02 -16.42
N LEU A 203 2.42 -5.31 -16.74
CA LEU A 203 3.51 -5.93 -17.49
C LEU A 203 3.66 -5.34 -18.90
N LYS A 204 2.56 -5.08 -19.60
CA LYS A 204 2.58 -4.43 -20.93
C LYS A 204 3.05 -2.96 -20.88
N SER A 205 2.89 -2.29 -19.75
CA SER A 205 3.27 -0.88 -19.59
C SER A 205 4.77 -0.72 -19.32
N ILE A 206 5.49 -1.79 -18.96
CA ILE A 206 6.91 -1.74 -18.63
C ILE A 206 7.72 -2.02 -19.90
N GLY A 207 8.66 -1.12 -20.20
CA GLY A 207 9.53 -1.23 -21.36
C GLY A 207 10.48 -2.43 -21.25
N PRO A 208 10.99 -2.95 -22.40
CA PRO A 208 11.82 -4.16 -22.43
C PRO A 208 13.02 -4.11 -21.48
N ASN A 209 13.68 -2.94 -21.39
CA ASN A 209 14.88 -2.75 -20.57
C ASN A 209 14.63 -2.90 -19.05
N TYR A 210 13.37 -2.91 -18.61
CA TYR A 210 12.99 -3.03 -17.20
C TYR A 210 12.21 -4.31 -16.90
N GLN A 211 12.03 -5.22 -17.86
CA GLN A 211 11.32 -6.47 -17.59
C GLN A 211 12.06 -7.34 -16.57
N HIS A 212 13.39 -7.38 -16.64
CA HIS A 212 14.23 -8.14 -15.70
C HIS A 212 14.00 -7.75 -14.23
N VAL A 213 13.70 -6.48 -13.93
CA VAL A 213 13.42 -6.04 -12.54
C VAL A 213 12.02 -6.43 -12.05
N THR A 214 11.18 -7.02 -12.92
CA THR A 214 9.83 -7.46 -12.58
C THR A 214 9.73 -8.96 -12.33
N GLU A 215 10.76 -9.72 -12.70
CA GLU A 215 10.77 -11.17 -12.62
C GLU A 215 10.65 -11.64 -11.16
N GLY A 216 9.79 -12.63 -10.93
CA GLY A 216 9.53 -13.17 -9.59
C GLY A 216 8.75 -12.26 -8.63
N HIS A 217 8.35 -11.06 -9.03
CA HIS A 217 7.63 -10.12 -8.17
C HIS A 217 6.11 -10.14 -8.39
N ASP A 218 5.36 -9.96 -7.29
CA ASP A 218 3.94 -9.65 -7.34
C ASP A 218 3.71 -8.15 -7.69
N LEU A 219 2.45 -7.73 -7.91
CA LEU A 219 2.14 -6.34 -8.29
C LEU A 219 2.73 -5.29 -7.32
N PRO A 220 2.61 -5.44 -5.99
CA PRO A 220 3.35 -4.62 -5.04
C PRO A 220 4.87 -4.64 -5.24
N GLY A 221 5.46 -5.83 -5.41
CA GLY A 221 6.90 -6.01 -5.62
C GLY A 221 7.39 -5.29 -6.89
N ILE A 222 6.67 -5.45 -8.00
CA ILE A 222 6.97 -4.76 -9.27
C ILE A 222 6.98 -3.25 -9.08
N TYR A 223 5.97 -2.70 -8.40
CA TYR A 223 5.91 -1.27 -8.11
C TYR A 223 7.15 -0.80 -7.31
N LEU A 224 7.56 -1.57 -6.30
CA LEU A 224 8.73 -1.23 -5.48
C LEU A 224 10.04 -1.34 -6.28
N ALA A 225 10.22 -2.41 -7.06
CA ALA A 225 11.41 -2.61 -7.87
C ALA A 225 11.60 -1.46 -8.88
N LEU A 226 10.54 -1.05 -9.57
CA LEU A 226 10.60 0.10 -10.48
C LEU A 226 10.87 1.42 -9.75
N ARG A 227 10.32 1.60 -8.54
CA ARG A 227 10.61 2.76 -7.70
C ARG A 227 12.09 2.82 -7.34
N GLU A 228 12.71 1.69 -7.03
CA GLU A 228 14.12 1.61 -6.69
C GLU A 228 15.02 2.04 -7.85
N GLN A 229 14.64 1.74 -9.09
CA GLN A 229 15.33 2.25 -10.28
C GLN A 229 15.22 3.77 -10.44
N TRP A 230 14.11 4.37 -10.00
CA TRP A 230 13.89 5.82 -10.04
C TRP A 230 14.63 6.61 -8.95
N LEU A 231 14.82 6.03 -7.76
CA LEU A 231 15.38 6.76 -6.63
C LEU A 231 16.78 7.36 -6.89
N PRO A 232 17.77 6.64 -7.46
CA PRO A 232 19.07 7.21 -7.79
C PRO A 232 18.97 8.39 -8.77
N PHE A 233 18.12 8.25 -9.80
CA PHE A 233 17.88 9.30 -10.79
C PHE A 233 17.30 10.56 -10.14
N ARG A 234 16.29 10.41 -9.29
CA ARG A 234 15.71 11.52 -8.53
C ARG A 234 16.73 12.17 -7.60
N ARG A 235 17.55 11.39 -6.89
CA ARG A 235 18.60 11.93 -6.01
C ARG A 235 19.60 12.78 -6.80
N LYS A 236 20.00 12.32 -7.99
CA LYS A 236 20.90 13.08 -8.88
C LYS A 236 20.26 14.39 -9.31
N ILE A 237 19.04 14.37 -9.85
CA ILE A 237 18.31 15.58 -10.24
C ILE A 237 18.22 16.56 -9.06
N ASN A 238 17.81 16.07 -7.89
CA ASN A 238 17.65 16.93 -6.71
C ASN A 238 18.98 17.56 -6.28
N ARG A 239 20.07 16.80 -6.32
CA ARG A 239 21.41 17.31 -6.00
C ARG A 239 21.85 18.38 -7.00
N ASP A 240 21.73 18.07 -8.29
CA ASP A 240 22.19 18.96 -9.36
C ASP A 240 21.36 20.26 -9.36
N LEU A 241 20.03 20.17 -9.18
CA LEU A 241 19.14 21.32 -9.07
C LEU A 241 19.41 22.19 -7.82
N ARG A 242 19.71 21.58 -6.67
CA ARG A 242 20.11 22.34 -5.47
C ARG A 242 21.42 23.09 -5.69
N SER A 243 22.40 22.43 -6.31
CA SER A 243 23.68 23.05 -6.63
C SER A 243 23.51 24.21 -7.60
N GLU A 244 22.68 24.05 -8.63
CA GLU A 244 22.40 25.11 -9.59
C GLU A 244 21.64 26.27 -8.96
N TYR A 245 20.66 25.98 -8.10
CA TYR A 245 19.91 26.99 -7.35
C TYR A 245 20.81 27.82 -6.43
N SER A 246 21.59 27.17 -5.56
CA SER A 246 22.53 27.86 -4.66
C SER A 246 23.53 28.70 -5.46
N SER A 247 24.14 28.10 -6.50
CA SER A 247 25.07 28.84 -7.35
C SER A 247 24.41 30.02 -8.03
N HIS A 248 23.16 29.92 -8.48
CA HIS A 248 22.46 31.03 -9.13
C HIS A 248 22.22 32.20 -8.15
N LEU A 249 21.90 31.90 -6.89
CA LEU A 249 21.77 32.90 -5.82
C LEU A 249 23.09 33.64 -5.58
N ASP A 250 24.20 32.91 -5.45
CA ASP A 250 25.53 33.49 -5.19
C ASP A 250 26.02 34.43 -6.31
N HIS A 251 25.52 34.24 -7.54
CA HIS A 251 25.95 35.03 -8.70
C HIS A 251 25.10 36.30 -8.95
N ILE A 252 24.20 36.64 -8.03
CA ILE A 252 23.31 37.80 -8.19
C ILE A 252 24.06 39.14 -8.33
N LYS A 253 25.19 39.31 -7.62
CA LYS A 253 26.08 40.49 -7.73
C LYS A 253 26.55 40.73 -9.16
N SER A 254 26.78 39.65 -9.91
CA SER A 254 27.24 39.75 -11.31
C SER A 254 26.12 40.16 -12.28
N HIS A 255 24.87 40.15 -11.83
CA HIS A 255 23.68 40.41 -12.65
C HIS A 255 22.93 41.67 -12.23
N GLU A 256 23.56 42.60 -11.48
CA GLU A 256 22.92 43.84 -11.00
C GLU A 256 22.26 44.65 -12.14
N ARG A 257 22.89 44.70 -13.31
CA ARG A 257 22.35 45.43 -14.48
C ARG A 257 21.28 44.65 -15.26
N ASN A 258 21.21 43.34 -15.06
CA ASN A 258 20.32 42.41 -15.78
C ASN A 258 19.50 41.57 -14.78
N LEU A 259 18.92 42.23 -13.78
CA LEU A 259 18.14 41.58 -12.73
C LEU A 259 16.94 40.79 -13.29
N SER A 260 16.34 41.28 -14.39
CA SER A 260 15.24 40.60 -15.08
C SER A 260 15.63 39.22 -15.60
N ASP A 261 16.75 39.09 -16.31
CA ASP A 261 17.27 37.79 -16.80
C ASP A 261 17.60 36.83 -15.65
N TRP A 262 18.22 37.36 -14.59
CA TRP A 262 18.51 36.60 -13.38
C TRP A 262 17.22 36.10 -12.72
N THR A 263 16.17 36.93 -12.67
CA THR A 263 14.87 36.61 -12.09
C THR A 263 14.13 35.53 -12.89
N ILE A 264 14.18 35.58 -14.22
CA ILE A 264 13.60 34.53 -15.09
C ILE A 264 14.24 33.17 -14.79
N ARG A 265 15.57 33.13 -14.63
CA ARG A 265 16.28 31.89 -14.30
C ARG A 265 15.97 31.42 -12.88
N TRP A 266 15.92 32.32 -11.90
CA TRP A 266 15.49 32.01 -10.54
C TRP A 266 14.08 31.41 -10.52
N GLN A 267 13.12 32.03 -11.22
CA GLN A 267 11.74 31.56 -11.34
C GLN A 267 11.67 30.13 -11.87
N LYS A 268 12.48 29.82 -12.90
CA LYS A 268 12.57 28.48 -13.47
C LYS A 268 13.11 27.47 -12.45
N LEU A 269 14.19 27.81 -11.74
CA LEU A 269 14.81 26.93 -10.75
C LEU A 269 13.87 26.64 -9.58
N VAL A 270 13.14 27.65 -9.08
CA VAL A 270 12.12 27.46 -8.04
C VAL A 270 10.97 26.60 -8.56
N SER A 271 10.50 26.86 -9.78
CA SER A 271 9.46 26.03 -10.42
C SER A 271 9.87 24.56 -10.51
N ASP A 272 11.11 24.29 -10.91
CA ASP A 272 11.63 22.94 -11.02
C ASP A 272 11.84 22.31 -9.63
N GLY A 273 12.25 23.10 -8.63
CA GLY A 273 12.36 22.66 -7.24
C GLY A 273 11.01 22.26 -6.63
N ILE A 274 9.96 23.03 -6.92
CA ILE A 274 8.57 22.71 -6.55
C ILE A 274 8.11 21.42 -7.23
N LYS A 275 8.34 21.26 -8.55
CA LYS A 275 7.98 20.02 -9.28
C LYS A 275 8.66 18.79 -8.71
N GLN A 276 9.94 18.90 -8.32
CA GLN A 276 10.71 17.80 -7.73
C GLN A 276 10.43 17.60 -6.23
N GLN A 277 9.66 18.50 -5.61
CA GLN A 277 9.34 18.54 -4.18
C GLN A 277 10.60 18.59 -3.31
N ILE A 278 11.54 19.47 -3.66
CA ILE A 278 12.77 19.69 -2.90
C ILE A 278 12.44 20.66 -1.75
N PRO A 279 12.41 20.23 -0.47
CA PRO A 279 11.90 21.05 0.62
C PRO A 279 12.55 22.43 0.76
N GLN A 280 13.86 22.51 0.47
CA GLN A 280 14.67 23.73 0.51
C GLN A 280 14.34 24.75 -0.58
N ILE A 281 13.59 24.36 -1.62
CA ILE A 281 13.25 25.23 -2.75
C ILE A 281 11.72 25.32 -2.90
N SER A 282 10.99 24.27 -2.50
CA SER A 282 9.56 24.15 -2.75
C SER A 282 8.68 24.89 -1.75
N THR A 283 9.23 25.34 -0.63
CA THR A 283 8.45 25.95 0.46
C THR A 283 8.48 27.47 0.32
N PRO A 284 7.33 28.16 0.39
CA PRO A 284 7.27 29.63 0.30
C PRO A 284 8.27 30.36 1.17
N SER A 285 8.36 30.00 2.45
CA SER A 285 9.33 30.59 3.38
C SER A 285 10.78 30.37 2.92
N SER A 286 11.12 29.17 2.45
CA SER A 286 12.49 28.82 2.08
C SER A 286 12.98 29.64 0.90
N TRP A 287 12.23 29.68 -0.21
CA TRP A 287 12.68 30.45 -1.37
C TRP A 287 12.54 31.96 -1.17
N TYR A 288 11.63 32.41 -0.29
CA TYR A 288 11.51 33.82 0.11
C TYR A 288 12.74 34.28 0.88
N ASP A 289 13.16 33.53 1.89
CA ASP A 289 14.35 33.82 2.68
C ASP A 289 15.59 33.84 1.79
N ASP A 290 15.76 32.80 0.95
CA ASP A 290 16.88 32.68 0.01
C ASP A 290 16.93 33.84 -1.00
N LEU A 291 15.76 34.24 -1.54
CA LEU A 291 15.67 35.38 -2.45
C LEU A 291 15.98 36.71 -1.75
N THR A 292 15.45 36.89 -0.54
CA THR A 292 15.69 38.09 0.28
C THR A 292 17.18 38.25 0.57
N ASP A 293 17.83 37.17 0.99
CA ASP A 293 19.25 37.16 1.31
C ASP A 293 20.12 37.39 0.07
N ALA A 294 19.77 36.80 -1.07
CA ALA A 294 20.45 37.09 -2.32
C ALA A 294 20.28 38.57 -2.73
N LEU A 295 19.09 39.15 -2.62
CA LEU A 295 18.86 40.54 -3.01
C LEU A 295 19.56 41.55 -2.09
N LYS A 296 19.79 41.23 -0.80
CA LYS A 296 20.60 42.04 0.12
C LYS A 296 22.03 42.22 -0.38
N GLU A 297 22.53 41.25 -1.15
CA GLU A 297 23.87 41.29 -1.69
C GLU A 297 24.05 42.28 -2.84
N ILE A 298 22.96 42.72 -3.48
CA ILE A 298 23.01 43.74 -4.54
C ILE A 298 23.09 45.13 -3.90
N ARG A 299 24.12 45.90 -4.27
CA ARG A 299 24.26 47.34 -3.96
C ARG A 299 23.99 47.66 -2.47
N ASP A 300 24.58 46.88 -1.58
CA ASP A 300 24.43 46.98 -0.12
C ASP A 300 22.95 46.99 0.35
N GLY A 301 22.11 46.15 -0.25
CA GLY A 301 20.69 46.00 0.10
C GLY A 301 19.80 47.14 -0.38
N LYS A 302 20.28 48.02 -1.27
CA LYS A 302 19.48 49.11 -1.84
C LYS A 302 18.92 48.71 -3.20
N THR A 303 18.04 47.72 -3.25
CA THR A 303 17.28 47.39 -4.47
C THR A 303 15.81 47.67 -4.26
N TRP A 304 15.14 48.15 -5.32
CA TRP A 304 13.69 48.34 -5.29
C TRP A 304 12.95 47.00 -5.07
N ALA A 305 13.54 45.90 -5.55
CA ALA A 305 13.03 44.55 -5.40
C ALA A 305 12.92 44.10 -3.94
N LEU A 306 13.84 44.50 -3.06
CA LEU A 306 13.72 44.22 -1.61
C LEU A 306 12.51 44.92 -0.98
N GLY A 307 12.24 46.17 -1.39
CA GLY A 307 11.07 46.91 -0.93
C GLY A 307 9.77 46.25 -1.39
N GLU A 308 9.71 45.81 -2.64
CA GLU A 308 8.58 45.08 -3.20
C GLU A 308 8.37 43.71 -2.52
N LEU A 309 9.45 43.00 -2.21
CA LEU A 309 9.38 41.70 -1.54
C LEU A 309 8.84 41.83 -0.10
N ALA A 310 9.25 42.88 0.62
CA ALA A 310 8.78 43.15 1.98
C ALA A 310 7.30 43.52 2.06
N THR A 311 6.71 44.14 1.02
CA THR A 311 5.26 44.41 1.00
C THR A 311 4.43 43.15 0.76
N LEU A 312 5.04 42.09 0.22
CA LEU A 312 4.41 40.84 -0.13
C LEU A 312 4.69 39.70 0.86
N GLU A 313 5.47 39.93 1.91
CA GLU A 313 5.94 38.90 2.85
C GLU A 313 4.79 38.03 3.38
N GLU A 314 3.77 38.64 3.98
CA GLU A 314 2.64 37.93 4.58
C GLU A 314 1.90 37.07 3.54
N GLU A 315 1.58 37.65 2.38
CA GLU A 315 0.89 36.94 1.28
C GLU A 315 1.74 35.80 0.69
N ILE A 316 3.06 35.95 0.62
CA ILE A 316 3.98 34.90 0.17
C ILE A 316 4.02 33.76 1.18
N LEU A 317 4.19 34.07 2.47
CA LEU A 317 4.32 33.07 3.53
C LEU A 317 3.01 32.28 3.74
N GLU A 318 1.86 32.92 3.51
CA GLU A 318 0.56 32.26 3.47
C GLU A 318 0.32 31.44 2.18
N GLY A 319 1.22 31.55 1.20
CA GLY A 319 1.11 30.85 -0.08
C GLY A 319 0.06 31.44 -1.02
N ILE A 320 -0.45 32.64 -0.73
CA ILE A 320 -1.36 33.40 -1.58
C ILE A 320 -0.61 33.90 -2.82
N TYR A 321 0.64 34.32 -2.63
CA TYR A 321 1.51 34.81 -3.69
C TYR A 321 2.54 33.74 -4.10
N SER A 322 2.54 33.36 -5.38
CA SER A 322 3.46 32.37 -5.92
C SER A 322 4.79 33.00 -6.38
N HIS A 323 5.85 32.19 -6.42
CA HIS A 323 7.17 32.59 -6.95
C HIS A 323 7.08 33.14 -8.39
N ASN A 324 6.13 32.65 -9.20
CA ASN A 324 5.88 33.17 -10.55
C ASN A 324 5.37 34.61 -10.53
N GLN A 325 4.48 34.94 -9.59
CA GLN A 325 3.95 36.29 -9.46
C GLN A 325 5.00 37.23 -8.88
N VAL A 326 5.83 36.76 -7.94
CA VAL A 326 7.00 37.52 -7.45
C VAL A 326 7.97 37.83 -8.60
N ALA A 327 8.31 36.82 -9.40
CA ALA A 327 9.18 36.99 -10.56
C ALA A 327 8.64 38.03 -11.55
N ALA A 328 7.34 37.99 -11.84
CA ALA A 328 6.71 38.92 -12.77
C ALA A 328 6.73 40.39 -12.29
N ARG A 329 6.78 40.62 -10.98
CA ARG A 329 6.92 41.98 -10.42
C ARG A 329 8.36 42.48 -10.38
N MET A 330 9.33 41.58 -10.45
CA MET A 330 10.77 41.88 -10.44
C MET A 330 11.37 42.05 -11.84
N GLN A 331 10.59 41.74 -12.89
CA GLN A 331 10.93 41.91 -14.31
C GLN A 331 10.49 43.29 -14.80
#